data_AF-A0A8T5Q1X9-F1
#
_entry.id   AF-A0A8T5Q1X9-F1
#
_cell.length_a   1.000
_cell.length_b   1.000
_cell.length_c   1.000
_cell.angle_alpha   90.00
_cell.angle_beta   90.00
_cell.angle_gamma   90.00
#
_symmetry.space_group_name_H-M   'P 1'
#
loop_
_entity.id
_entity.type
_entity.pdbx_description
1 polymer ?
#
loop_
_entity_poly.entity_id
_entity_poly.type
_entity_poly.pdbx_seq_one_letter_code
_entity_poly.pdbx_strand_id
1 'polypeptide(L)'
;MPSLRFIKLANVFEQLERTTSGNKMREILARFFKTVPKKEIDIIAYLLLGQIASKYEDINIGMAEKMVLRSIAIDSGRAEKEVSSTFKKLGDVGLTAEKLTTKSKPTLTVAQVFNTLHKIAAASGPGSQEFKIKPLAALLKKASPKEARYIARIILGT
;
A
#
# COMPACT_ATOMS: atom_id res chain seq x y z
N MET A 1 17.99 -6.10 14.74
CA MET A 1 16.94 -6.84 14.02
C MET A 1 16.69 -6.20 12.66
N PRO A 2 16.61 -6.99 11.58
CA PRO A 2 16.22 -6.49 10.26
C PRO A 2 14.77 -5.96 10.29
N SER A 3 14.47 -5.00 9.41
CA SER A 3 13.14 -4.41 9.29
C SER A 3 12.08 -5.46 8.92
N LEU A 4 10.85 -5.32 9.43
CA LEU A 4 9.76 -6.24 9.14
C LEU A 4 9.42 -6.19 7.65
N ARG A 5 9.28 -7.37 7.04
CA ARG A 5 8.88 -7.49 5.63
C ARG A 5 7.42 -7.09 5.45
N PHE A 6 7.12 -6.26 4.45
CA PHE A 6 5.76 -5.74 4.23
C PHE A 6 4.75 -6.86 3.92
N ILE A 7 5.17 -7.93 3.24
CA ILE A 7 4.35 -9.13 3.05
C ILE A 7 3.77 -9.72 4.35
N LYS A 8 4.45 -9.59 5.50
CA LYS A 8 3.90 -10.07 6.79
C LYS A 8 2.67 -9.24 7.20
N LEU A 9 2.73 -7.92 7.00
CA LEU A 9 1.60 -7.03 7.25
C LEU A 9 0.49 -7.22 6.21
N ALA A 10 0.83 -7.41 4.93
CA ALA A 10 -0.12 -7.74 3.87
C ALA A 10 -0.92 -9.02 4.16
N ASN A 11 -0.27 -10.04 4.72
CA ASN A 11 -0.94 -11.27 5.17
C ASN A 11 -1.87 -11.03 6.37
N VAL A 12 -1.59 -10.05 7.23
CA VAL A 12 -2.48 -9.67 8.34
C VAL A 12 -3.72 -8.97 7.78
N PHE A 13 -3.56 -8.03 6.85
CA PHE A 13 -4.69 -7.38 6.19
C PHE A 13 -5.65 -8.39 5.55
N GLU A 14 -5.11 -9.38 4.83
CA GLU A 14 -5.93 -10.43 4.20
C GLU A 14 -6.67 -11.29 5.23
N GLN A 15 -6.03 -11.63 6.36
CA GLN A 15 -6.68 -12.37 7.43
C GLN A 15 -7.81 -11.56 8.07
N LEU A 16 -7.59 -10.26 8.29
CA LEU A 16 -8.60 -9.35 8.85
C LEU A 16 -9.78 -9.19 7.90
N GLU A 17 -9.53 -9.00 6.60
CA GLU A 17 -10.55 -8.85 5.56
C GLU A 17 -11.45 -10.09 5.44
N ARG A 18 -10.93 -11.29 5.71
CA ARG A 18 -11.68 -12.55 5.70
C ARG A 18 -12.36 -12.88 7.03
N THR A 19 -12.08 -12.13 8.09
CA THR A 19 -12.60 -12.40 9.44
C THR A 19 -13.77 -11.48 9.74
N THR A 20 -14.90 -12.03 10.20
CA THR A 20 -16.07 -11.23 10.61
C THR A 20 -16.19 -11.04 12.12
N SER A 21 -15.52 -11.89 12.92
CA SER A 21 -15.56 -11.84 14.38
C SER A 21 -14.54 -10.84 14.93
N GLY A 22 -15.03 -9.82 15.64
CA GLY A 22 -14.16 -8.83 16.31
C GLY A 22 -13.18 -9.45 17.31
N ASN A 23 -13.58 -10.49 18.06
CA ASN A 23 -12.67 -11.19 18.97
C ASN A 23 -11.53 -11.88 18.20
N LYS A 24 -11.85 -12.56 17.10
CA LYS A 24 -10.82 -13.19 16.25
C LYS A 24 -9.88 -12.15 15.62
N MET A 25 -10.39 -10.99 15.20
CA MET A 25 -9.56 -9.89 14.72
C MET A 25 -8.56 -9.42 15.80
N ARG A 26 -9.03 -9.23 17.05
CA ARG A 26 -8.16 -8.85 18.17
C ARG A 26 -7.08 -9.89 18.44
N GLU A 27 -7.40 -11.18 18.36
CA GLU A 27 -6.41 -12.25 18.51
C GLU A 27 -5.36 -12.25 17.38
N ILE A 28 -5.78 -12.05 16.13
CA ILE A 28 -4.87 -11.94 14.97
C ILE A 28 -3.89 -10.80 15.20
N LEU A 29 -4.41 -9.62 15.57
CA LEU A 29 -3.61 -8.43 15.85
C LEU A 29 -2.67 -8.66 17.05
N ALA A 30 -3.17 -9.20 18.16
CA ALA A 30 -2.35 -9.47 19.35
C ALA A 30 -1.20 -10.44 19.06
N ARG A 31 -1.44 -11.50 18.26
CA ARG A 31 -0.39 -12.40 17.80
C ARG A 31 0.61 -11.69 16.90
N PHE A 32 0.14 -10.86 15.97
CA PHE A 32 1.00 -10.11 15.07
C PHE A 32 1.90 -9.12 15.80
N PHE A 33 1.35 -8.33 16.73
CA PHE A 33 2.11 -7.33 17.50
C PHE A 33 3.27 -7.93 18.30
N LYS A 34 3.16 -9.18 18.78
CA LYS A 34 4.27 -9.90 19.43
C LYS A 34 5.47 -10.14 18.50
N THR A 35 5.27 -10.09 17.19
CA THR A 35 6.32 -10.30 16.17
C THR A 35 6.91 -8.99 15.64
N VAL A 36 6.34 -7.84 16.00
CA VAL A 36 6.73 -6.53 15.49
C VAL A 36 7.97 -6.03 16.26
N PRO A 37 9.05 -5.61 15.57
CA PRO A 37 10.17 -4.96 16.22
C PRO A 37 9.74 -3.66 16.90
N LYS A 38 10.17 -3.42 18.15
CA LYS A 38 9.78 -2.24 18.95
C LYS A 38 9.93 -0.90 18.19
N LYS A 39 10.99 -0.79 17.38
CA LYS A 39 11.32 0.42 16.59
C LYS A 39 10.40 0.69 15.38
N GLU A 40 9.49 -0.23 15.06
CA GLU A 40 8.56 -0.11 13.92
C GLU A 40 7.10 -0.17 14.39
N ILE A 41 6.85 -0.16 15.70
CA ILE A 41 5.51 -0.32 16.27
C ILE A 41 4.58 0.84 15.86
N ASP A 42 5.14 2.04 15.77
CA ASP A 42 4.52 3.27 15.30
C ASP A 42 4.11 3.17 13.83
N ILE A 43 5.06 2.79 12.95
CA ILE A 43 4.82 2.58 11.52
C ILE A 43 3.72 1.55 11.30
N ILE A 44 3.79 0.42 12.02
CA ILE A 44 2.80 -0.65 11.92
C ILE A 44 1.43 -0.18 12.39
N ALA A 45 1.35 0.58 13.48
CA ALA A 45 0.09 1.09 14.00
C ALA A 45 -0.61 1.99 12.96
N TYR A 46 0.13 2.90 12.32
CA TYR A 46 -0.42 3.75 11.26
C TYR A 46 -0.89 2.93 10.05
N LEU A 47 -0.04 2.05 9.53
CA LEU A 47 -0.39 1.26 8.35
C LEU A 47 -1.58 0.31 8.61
N LEU A 48 -1.71 -0.24 9.83
CA LEU A 48 -2.87 -1.05 10.22
C LEU A 48 -4.20 -0.28 10.16
N LEU A 49 -4.15 1.02 10.41
CA LEU A 49 -5.29 1.93 10.29
C LEU A 49 -5.50 2.42 8.85
N GLY A 50 -4.67 1.99 7.90
CA GLY A 50 -4.68 2.51 6.52
C GLY A 50 -4.15 3.94 6.42
N GLN A 51 -3.37 4.39 7.41
CA GLN A 51 -2.87 5.76 7.53
C GLN A 51 -1.35 5.80 7.43
N ILE A 52 -0.81 7.00 7.16
CA ILE A 52 0.62 7.27 7.23
C ILE A 52 0.98 8.35 8.26
N ALA A 53 -0.03 8.91 8.92
CA ALA A 53 0.13 10.01 9.87
C ALA A 53 -1.06 10.05 10.82
N SER A 54 -0.92 10.81 11.91
CA SER A 54 -2.02 11.12 12.81
C SER A 54 -3.07 12.01 12.13
N LYS A 55 -4.34 11.93 12.56
CA LYS A 55 -5.41 12.82 12.05
C LYS A 55 -5.21 14.29 12.43
N TYR A 56 -4.37 14.56 13.42
CA TYR A 56 -4.02 15.93 13.83
C TYR A 56 -2.87 16.51 13.00
N GLU A 57 -2.20 15.68 12.20
CA GLU A 57 -1.19 16.12 11.25
C GLU A 57 -1.87 16.35 9.90
N ASP A 58 -1.61 17.49 9.27
CA ASP A 58 -2.14 17.81 7.93
C ASP A 58 -1.33 17.09 6.83
N ILE A 59 -1.25 15.76 6.93
CA ILE A 59 -0.52 14.91 5.99
C ILE A 59 -1.54 14.13 5.16
N ASN A 60 -1.66 14.54 3.90
CA ASN A 60 -2.45 13.84 2.90
C ASN A 60 -1.52 13.31 1.79
N ILE A 61 -1.69 12.04 1.39
CA ILE A 61 -0.95 11.45 0.27
C ILE A 61 -1.19 12.25 -1.02
N GLY A 62 -2.40 12.77 -1.19
CA GLY A 62 -2.77 13.68 -2.27
C GLY A 62 -2.59 13.02 -3.64
N MET A 63 -3.01 11.75 -3.75
CA MET A 63 -3.09 11.02 -5.01
C MET A 63 -4.54 10.67 -5.30
N ALA A 64 -5.01 11.04 -6.48
CA ALA A 64 -6.30 10.58 -6.99
C ALA A 64 -6.20 9.16 -7.56
N GLU A 65 -7.32 8.45 -7.63
CA GLU A 65 -7.42 7.10 -8.22
C GLU A 65 -6.72 7.00 -9.59
N LYS A 66 -6.96 7.96 -10.48
CA LYS A 66 -6.34 8.01 -11.82
C LYS A 66 -4.80 8.03 -11.75
N MET A 67 -4.22 8.67 -10.74
CA MET A 67 -2.76 8.69 -10.53
C MET A 67 -2.25 7.32 -10.08
N VAL A 68 -3.01 6.62 -9.23
CA VAL A 68 -2.67 5.27 -8.79
C VAL A 68 -2.77 4.28 -9.97
N LEU A 69 -3.84 4.34 -10.77
CA LEU A 69 -3.99 3.52 -11.98
C LEU A 69 -2.85 3.76 -12.99
N ARG A 70 -2.44 5.02 -13.17
CA ARG A 70 -1.28 5.36 -14.00
C ARG A 70 0.03 4.79 -13.44
N SER A 71 0.19 4.77 -12.12
CA SER A 71 1.35 4.14 -11.48
C SER A 71 1.39 2.63 -11.70
N ILE A 72 0.22 1.96 -11.66
CA ILE A 72 0.06 0.54 -11.99
C ILE A 72 0.37 0.27 -13.47
N ALA A 73 -0.04 1.17 -14.38
CA ALA A 73 0.27 1.07 -15.81
C ALA A 73 1.80 1.10 -16.05
N ILE A 74 2.51 2.03 -15.40
CA ILE A 74 3.97 2.14 -15.49
C ILE A 74 4.67 0.90 -14.92
N ASP A 75 4.22 0.40 -13.77
CA ASP A 75 4.76 -0.82 -13.16
C ASP A 75 4.58 -2.05 -14.06
N SER A 76 3.34 -2.29 -14.49
CA SER A 76 2.97 -3.47 -15.27
C SER A 76 3.42 -3.41 -16.73
N GLY A 77 3.86 -2.25 -17.23
CA GLY A 77 4.19 -2.03 -18.64
C GLY A 77 2.98 -2.07 -19.58
N ARG A 78 1.76 -1.93 -19.03
CA ARG A 78 0.50 -2.00 -19.78
C ARG A 78 -0.01 -0.61 -20.12
N ALA A 79 -0.85 -0.53 -21.15
CA ALA A 79 -1.51 0.72 -21.51
C ALA A 79 -2.52 1.16 -20.42
N GLU A 80 -2.60 2.47 -20.12
CA GLU A 80 -3.52 3.01 -19.10
C GLU A 80 -4.99 2.64 -19.36
N LYS A 81 -5.39 2.50 -20.64
CA LYS A 81 -6.72 2.06 -21.05
C LYS A 81 -7.02 0.63 -20.59
N GLU A 82 -6.02 -0.25 -20.64
CA GLU A 82 -6.15 -1.65 -20.20
C GLU A 82 -6.27 -1.75 -18.68
N VAL A 83 -5.44 -0.98 -17.96
CA VAL A 83 -5.52 -0.89 -16.49
C VAL A 83 -6.87 -0.34 -16.06
N SER A 84 -7.34 0.72 -16.72
CA SER A 84 -8.66 1.32 -16.45
C SER A 84 -9.81 0.36 -16.75
N SER A 85 -9.69 -0.47 -17.80
CA SER A 85 -10.67 -1.52 -18.10
C SER A 85 -10.71 -2.60 -17.01
N THR A 86 -9.54 -3.01 -16.52
CA THR A 86 -9.43 -3.96 -15.39
C THR A 86 -10.06 -3.37 -14.14
N PHE A 87 -9.76 -2.10 -13.82
CA PHE A 87 -10.36 -1.42 -12.68
C PHE A 87 -11.88 -1.35 -12.77
N LYS A 88 -12.44 -0.96 -13.92
CA LYS A 88 -13.90 -0.95 -14.13
C LYS A 88 -14.57 -2.31 -13.89
N LYS A 89 -13.86 -3.41 -14.14
CA LYS A 89 -14.38 -4.77 -13.92
C LYS A 89 -14.28 -5.20 -12.46
N LEU A 90 -13.21 -4.82 -11.76
CA LEU A 90 -12.94 -5.26 -10.39
C LEU A 90 -13.52 -4.33 -9.32
N GLY A 91 -13.72 -3.05 -9.63
CA GLY A 91 -14.24 -2.03 -8.72
C GLY A 91 -13.29 -1.64 -7.58
N ASP A 92 -12.05 -2.14 -7.59
CA ASP A 92 -11.08 -1.96 -6.50
C ASP A 92 -9.67 -1.76 -7.06
N VAL A 93 -9.00 -0.70 -6.60
CA VAL A 93 -7.65 -0.33 -7.07
C VAL A 93 -6.61 -1.35 -6.60
N GLY A 94 -6.80 -1.93 -5.43
CA GLY A 94 -5.94 -2.95 -4.85
C GLY A 94 -6.03 -4.26 -5.63
N LEU A 95 -7.23 -4.74 -5.93
CA LEU A 95 -7.44 -5.93 -6.76
C LEU A 95 -6.89 -5.71 -8.17
N THR A 96 -7.02 -4.49 -8.69
CA THR A 96 -6.41 -4.11 -9.97
C THR A 96 -4.88 -4.17 -9.92
N ALA A 97 -4.27 -3.61 -8.88
CA ALA A 97 -2.83 -3.68 -8.66
C ALA A 97 -2.36 -5.13 -8.50
N GLU A 98 -3.05 -5.93 -7.69
CA GLU A 98 -2.78 -7.35 -7.46
C GLU A 98 -2.82 -8.14 -8.76
N LYS A 99 -3.84 -7.90 -9.60
CA LYS A 99 -4.02 -8.62 -10.87
C LYS A 99 -2.94 -8.32 -11.90
N LEU A 100 -2.43 -7.08 -11.92
CA LEU A 100 -1.57 -6.58 -13.00
C LEU A 100 -0.08 -6.51 -12.62
N THR A 101 0.25 -6.59 -11.34
CA THR A 101 1.63 -6.68 -10.85
C THR A 101 2.25 -8.02 -11.23
N THR A 102 3.43 -8.01 -11.83
CA THR A 102 4.07 -9.23 -12.38
C THR A 102 5.21 -9.78 -11.53
N LYS A 103 5.68 -9.03 -10.52
CA LYS A 103 6.84 -9.43 -9.73
C LYS A 103 6.49 -10.42 -8.63
N SER A 104 7.12 -11.59 -8.65
CA SER A 104 6.79 -12.67 -7.69
C SER A 104 7.50 -12.53 -6.32
N LYS A 105 8.72 -11.98 -6.27
CA LYS A 105 9.51 -11.98 -5.04
C LYS A 105 9.20 -10.75 -4.17
N PRO A 106 8.57 -10.92 -2.99
CA PRO A 106 8.41 -9.81 -2.05
C PRO A 106 9.81 -9.41 -1.60
N THR A 107 10.14 -8.13 -1.69
CA THR A 107 11.41 -7.58 -1.18
C THR A 107 11.21 -6.38 -0.25
N LEU A 108 9.99 -5.86 -0.19
CA LEU A 108 9.68 -4.66 0.57
C LEU A 108 9.69 -4.90 2.08
N THR A 109 10.06 -3.84 2.78
CA THR A 109 9.95 -3.70 4.23
C THR A 109 8.89 -2.64 4.55
N VAL A 110 8.32 -2.71 5.76
CA VAL A 110 7.32 -1.75 6.22
C VAL A 110 7.88 -0.33 6.25
N ALA A 111 9.14 -0.15 6.66
CA ALA A 111 9.83 1.13 6.64
C ALA A 111 10.00 1.69 5.22
N GLN A 112 10.34 0.84 4.24
CA GLN A 112 10.45 1.29 2.83
C GLN A 112 9.11 1.76 2.27
N VAL A 113 8.02 1.04 2.55
CA VAL A 113 6.68 1.44 2.11
C VAL A 113 6.32 2.76 2.78
N PHE A 114 6.36 2.82 4.11
CA PHE A 114 6.00 4.01 4.88
C PHE A 114 6.78 5.26 4.46
N ASN A 115 8.11 5.16 4.37
CA ASN A 115 8.95 6.28 3.94
C ASN A 115 8.67 6.72 2.49
N THR A 116 8.30 5.79 1.62
CA THR A 116 7.94 6.14 0.23
C THR A 116 6.60 6.88 0.19
N LEU A 117 5.61 6.45 0.99
CA LEU A 117 4.33 7.13 1.08
C LEU A 117 4.46 8.54 1.67
N HIS A 118 5.31 8.75 2.68
CA HIS A 118 5.61 10.09 3.17
C HIS A 118 6.27 10.98 2.12
N LYS A 119 7.21 10.44 1.32
CA LYS A 119 7.83 11.19 0.22
C LYS A 119 6.80 11.61 -0.83
N ILE A 120 5.83 10.74 -1.13
CA ILE A 120 4.71 11.04 -2.03
C ILE A 120 3.84 12.15 -1.42
N ALA A 121 3.48 12.04 -0.14
CA ALA A 121 2.65 13.02 0.55
C ALA A 121 3.30 14.42 0.61
N ALA A 122 4.63 14.47 0.79
CA ALA A 122 5.38 15.72 0.85
C ALA A 122 5.52 16.44 -0.50
N ALA A 123 5.23 15.77 -1.63
CA ALA A 123 5.35 16.39 -2.95
C ALA A 123 4.20 17.38 -3.21
N SER A 124 4.54 18.63 -3.50
CA SER A 124 3.60 19.73 -3.74
C SER A 124 4.07 20.65 -4.87
N GLY A 125 3.20 21.56 -5.30
CA GLY A 125 3.48 22.53 -6.37
C GLY A 125 3.27 21.99 -7.80
N PRO A 126 3.59 22.82 -8.82
CA PRO A 126 3.47 22.45 -10.23
C PRO A 126 4.26 21.19 -10.56
N GLY A 127 3.65 20.25 -11.30
CA GLY A 127 4.29 18.98 -11.66
C GLY A 127 4.31 17.93 -10.55
N SER A 128 3.80 18.23 -9.34
CA SER A 128 3.78 17.30 -8.20
C SER A 128 3.10 15.97 -8.52
N GLN A 129 2.12 15.93 -9.43
CA GLN A 129 1.48 14.68 -9.83
C GLN A 129 2.49 13.66 -10.38
N GLU A 130 3.41 14.09 -11.25
CA GLU A 130 4.46 13.21 -11.79
C GLU A 130 5.45 12.78 -10.71
N PHE A 131 5.78 13.69 -9.79
CA PHE A 131 6.63 13.40 -8.63
C PHE A 131 5.98 12.43 -7.63
N LYS A 132 4.66 12.26 -7.65
CA LYS A 132 3.92 11.26 -6.86
C LYS A 132 3.79 9.92 -7.58
N ILE A 133 3.51 9.96 -8.88
CA ILE A 133 3.32 8.76 -9.72
C ILE A 133 4.60 7.94 -9.83
N LYS A 134 5.75 8.58 -10.09
CA LYS A 134 7.02 7.86 -10.32
C LYS A 134 7.48 7.05 -9.09
N PRO A 135 7.51 7.59 -7.86
CA PRO A 135 7.87 6.82 -6.68
C PRO A 135 6.89 5.68 -6.40
N LEU A 136 5.59 5.88 -6.63
CA LEU A 136 4.62 4.81 -6.46
C LEU A 136 4.85 3.67 -7.44
N ALA A 137 5.02 3.98 -8.73
CA ALA A 137 5.33 2.96 -9.74
C ALA A 137 6.62 2.20 -9.40
N ALA A 138 7.66 2.90 -8.93
CA ALA A 138 8.92 2.27 -8.51
C ALA A 138 8.76 1.37 -7.28
N LEU A 139 7.84 1.72 -6.36
CA LEU A 139 7.50 0.91 -5.20
C LEU A 139 6.74 -0.36 -5.61
N LEU A 140 5.72 -0.22 -6.47
CA LEU A 140 4.93 -1.34 -6.99
C LEU A 140 5.80 -2.33 -7.77
N LYS A 141 6.80 -1.84 -8.51
CA LYS A 141 7.81 -2.67 -9.20
C LYS A 141 8.69 -3.50 -8.27
N LYS A 142 8.60 -3.33 -6.96
CA LYS A 142 9.28 -4.13 -5.94
C LYS A 142 8.32 -4.97 -5.10
N ALA A 143 7.03 -4.72 -5.22
CA ALA A 143 5.97 -5.40 -4.49
C ALA A 143 5.61 -6.74 -5.15
N SER A 144 5.26 -7.73 -4.33
CA SER A 144 4.47 -8.87 -4.79
C SER A 144 3.02 -8.46 -5.07
N PRO A 145 2.21 -9.26 -5.81
CA PRO A 145 0.80 -8.94 -6.07
C PRO A 145 0.01 -8.56 -4.82
N LYS A 146 0.17 -9.34 -3.74
CA LYS A 146 -0.50 -9.08 -2.47
C LYS A 146 -0.03 -7.78 -1.81
N GLU A 147 1.27 -7.49 -1.87
CA GLU A 147 1.79 -6.22 -1.34
C GLU A 147 1.25 -5.04 -2.16
N ALA A 148 1.20 -5.16 -3.48
CA ALA A 148 0.68 -4.13 -4.38
C ALA A 148 -0.80 -3.80 -4.08
N ARG A 149 -1.62 -4.82 -3.79
CA ARG A 149 -3.02 -4.67 -3.37
C ARG A 149 -3.16 -3.68 -2.22
N TYR A 150 -2.46 -3.96 -1.13
CA TYR A 150 -2.61 -3.19 0.10
C TYR A 150 -1.90 -1.84 0.04
N ILE A 151 -0.79 -1.72 -0.71
CA ILE A 151 -0.17 -0.42 -0.97
C ILE A 151 -1.15 0.52 -1.69
N ALA A 152 -1.80 0.03 -2.77
CA ALA A 152 -2.73 0.84 -3.54
C ALA A 152 -3.96 1.27 -2.70
N ARG A 153 -4.49 0.36 -1.89
CA ARG A 153 -5.59 0.63 -0.95
C ARG A 153 -5.25 1.65 0.12
N ILE A 154 -4.07 1.53 0.75
CA ILE A 154 -3.58 2.52 1.74
C ILE A 154 -3.47 3.92 1.13
N ILE A 155 -3.06 4.02 -0.15
CA ILE A 155 -2.93 5.33 -0.82
C ILE A 155 -4.27 6.02 -1.02
N LEU A 156 -5.33 5.27 -1.32
CA LEU A 156 -6.67 5.83 -1.50
C LEU A 156 -7.51 5.83 -0.21
N GLY A 157 -7.05 5.19 0.86
CA GLY A 157 -7.81 5.03 2.10
C GLY A 157 -9.04 4.13 1.95
N THR A 158 -8.96 3.11 1.10
CA THR A 158 -10.06 2.19 0.72
C THR A 158 -9.79 0.76 1.12
#